data_AF-A0A8J8HS72-F1
#
_entry.id   AF-A0A8J8HS72-F1
#
_cell.length_a   1.000
_cell.length_b   1.000
_cell.length_c   1.000
_cell.angle_alpha   90.00
_cell.angle_beta   90.00
_cell.angle_gamma   90.00
#
_symmetry.space_group_name_H-M   'P 1'
#
loop_
_entity.id
_entity.type
_entity.pdbx_description
1 polymer ?
#
loop_
_entity_poly.entity_id
_entity_poly.type
_entity_poly.pdbx_seq_one_letter_code
_entity_poly.pdbx_strand_id
1 'polypeptide(L)'
;MFIRAALLGLLFVSSVYGQFPYSKKFPPPTKRRKLVLQVISTGKASGNVEWTEESLAEAMYWYDKGDHKVLGAILDAGDHCDGATAEELGSWLGDTFITHPREILKAVAMRPVPKRKKLGLYAVAADGGGQGPEKMLLIRKLLNRFSRSTETNIAMTARLWLEVLGQYEADPLNQQISP
;
A
#
# COMPACT_ATOMS: atom_id res chain seq x y z
N MET A 1 38.62 33.06 13.16
CA MET A 1 37.72 32.67 14.26
C MET A 1 36.31 32.67 13.70
N PHE A 2 35.77 31.49 13.39
CA PHE A 2 34.53 31.29 12.64
C PHE A 2 33.34 31.13 13.61
N ILE A 3 32.24 31.84 13.37
CA ILE A 3 30.92 31.46 13.91
C ILE A 3 29.95 31.42 12.74
N ARG A 4 29.54 30.20 12.35
CA ARG A 4 28.49 29.91 11.38
C ARG A 4 27.16 29.85 12.13
N ALA A 5 26.21 30.71 11.76
CA ALA A 5 24.81 30.55 12.12
C ALA A 5 24.14 29.58 11.14
N ALA A 6 23.61 28.47 11.65
CA ALA A 6 22.80 27.52 10.92
C ALA A 6 21.32 27.79 11.21
N LEU A 7 20.58 28.25 10.20
CA LEU A 7 19.13 28.40 10.23
C LEU A 7 18.48 27.11 9.72
N LEU A 8 17.90 26.36 10.64
CA LEU A 8 17.05 25.18 10.40
C LEU A 8 15.64 25.67 10.02
N GLY A 9 15.32 25.63 8.73
CA GLY A 9 13.95 25.75 8.23
C GLY A 9 13.25 24.40 8.26
N LEU A 10 12.45 24.15 9.30
CA LEU A 10 11.44 23.09 9.30
C LEU A 10 10.25 23.56 8.47
N LEU A 11 10.06 23.00 7.27
CA LEU A 11 8.79 23.11 6.56
C LEU A 11 7.88 21.95 6.98
N PHE A 12 6.88 22.30 7.78
CA PHE A 12 5.69 21.50 8.01
C PHE A 12 4.95 21.34 6.68
N VAL A 13 4.91 20.12 6.14
CA VAL A 13 3.99 19.78 5.05
C VAL A 13 2.65 19.49 5.71
N SER A 14 1.78 20.50 5.71
CA SER A 14 0.38 20.40 6.09
C SER A 14 -0.30 19.37 5.20
N SER A 15 -0.74 18.27 5.80
CA SER A 15 -1.46 17.22 5.10
C SER A 15 -2.82 17.71 4.62
N VAL A 16 -2.97 17.83 3.31
CA VAL A 16 -4.27 18.01 2.66
C VAL A 16 -4.92 16.63 2.54
N TYR A 17 -5.47 16.14 3.66
CA TYR A 17 -6.39 15.01 3.62
C TYR A 17 -7.74 15.50 3.13
N GLY A 18 -8.03 15.25 1.85
CA GLY A 18 -9.38 15.29 1.31
C GLY A 18 -10.28 14.36 2.12
N GLN A 19 -11.43 14.90 2.54
CA GLN A 19 -12.46 14.17 3.28
C GLN A 19 -13.07 13.09 2.38
N PHE A 20 -12.77 11.83 2.66
CA PHE A 20 -13.55 10.70 2.14
C PHE A 20 -14.91 10.67 2.87
N PRO A 21 -16.05 10.67 2.16
CA PRO A 21 -17.37 10.69 2.79
C PRO A 21 -17.79 9.26 3.19
N TYR A 22 -17.19 8.70 4.25
CA TYR A 22 -17.70 7.48 4.86
C TYR A 22 -18.53 7.82 6.11
N SER A 23 -19.79 8.21 5.92
CA SER A 23 -20.77 8.36 7.01
C SER A 23 -21.60 7.09 7.20
N LYS A 24 -20.98 6.02 7.72
CA LYS A 24 -21.72 4.98 8.46
C LYS A 24 -21.14 4.96 9.87
N LYS A 25 -21.99 5.22 10.88
CA LYS A 25 -21.58 5.16 12.29
C LYS A 25 -21.07 3.75 12.58
N PHE A 26 -19.75 3.61 12.70
CA PHE A 26 -19.13 2.32 12.97
C PHE A 26 -19.38 1.92 14.43
N PRO A 27 -19.74 0.66 14.71
CA PRO A 27 -19.90 0.19 16.08
C PRO A 27 -18.55 0.26 16.83
N PRO A 28 -18.57 0.34 18.17
CA PRO A 28 -17.36 0.51 18.95
C PRO A 28 -16.29 -0.59 18.69
N PRO A 29 -14.99 -0.23 18.80
CA PRO A 29 -13.85 -1.00 18.30
C PRO A 29 -13.81 -2.50 18.60
N THR A 30 -14.39 -2.95 19.70
CA THR A 30 -14.07 -4.25 20.29
C THR A 30 -14.83 -5.43 19.69
N LYS A 31 -16.07 -5.27 19.25
CA LYS A 31 -16.82 -6.36 18.58
C LYS A 31 -16.42 -6.52 17.12
N ARG A 32 -16.21 -5.40 16.41
CA ARG A 32 -15.88 -5.41 14.98
C ARG A 32 -14.44 -5.82 14.72
N ARG A 33 -13.48 -5.36 15.54
CA ARG A 33 -12.10 -5.88 15.56
C ARG A 33 -12.05 -7.38 15.84
N LYS A 34 -12.89 -7.89 16.75
CA LYS A 34 -13.00 -9.34 16.98
C LYS A 34 -13.52 -10.06 15.73
N LEU A 35 -14.49 -9.52 15.02
CA LEU A 35 -14.99 -10.07 13.75
C LEU A 35 -13.92 -10.04 12.65
N VAL A 36 -13.22 -8.92 12.46
CA VAL A 36 -12.10 -8.82 11.50
C VAL A 36 -10.99 -9.81 11.87
N LEU A 37 -10.55 -9.85 13.13
CA LEU A 37 -9.57 -10.83 13.59
C LEU A 37 -10.09 -12.27 13.49
N GLN A 38 -11.39 -12.50 13.69
CA GLN A 38 -12.01 -13.80 13.55
C GLN A 38 -12.04 -14.23 12.09
N VAL A 39 -12.43 -13.37 11.15
CA VAL A 39 -12.37 -13.59 9.69
C VAL A 39 -10.92 -13.83 9.25
N ILE A 40 -9.96 -13.06 9.76
CA ILE A 40 -8.52 -13.26 9.54
C ILE A 40 -8.05 -14.62 10.10
N SER A 41 -8.50 -15.01 11.29
CA SER A 41 -8.13 -16.26 11.96
C SER A 41 -8.81 -17.50 11.36
N THR A 42 -10.06 -17.37 10.90
CA THR A 42 -10.84 -18.45 10.27
C THR A 42 -10.46 -18.61 8.80
N GLY A 43 -10.10 -17.52 8.10
CA GLY A 43 -9.56 -17.59 6.73
C GLY A 43 -8.22 -18.31 6.65
N LYS A 44 -7.38 -18.18 7.68
CA LYS A 44 -6.19 -19.04 7.84
C LYS A 44 -6.51 -20.53 8.06
N ALA A 45 -7.70 -20.85 8.56
CA ALA A 45 -8.10 -22.23 8.89
C ALA A 45 -8.95 -22.89 7.79
N SER A 46 -9.73 -22.13 7.01
CA SER A 46 -10.66 -22.66 6.00
C SER A 46 -10.17 -22.57 4.55
N GLY A 47 -9.12 -21.79 4.28
CA GLY A 47 -8.59 -21.60 2.92
C GLY A 47 -9.52 -20.86 1.95
N ASN A 48 -10.73 -20.45 2.38
CA ASN A 48 -11.76 -19.82 1.57
C ASN A 48 -12.46 -18.72 2.41
N VAL A 49 -11.78 -17.60 2.63
CA VAL A 49 -12.47 -16.38 3.09
C VAL A 49 -12.60 -15.45 1.89
N GLU A 50 -13.84 -15.24 1.50
CA GLU A 50 -14.21 -14.23 0.53
C GLU A 50 -14.02 -12.86 1.20
N TRP A 51 -13.08 -12.07 0.68
CA TRP A 51 -12.89 -10.70 1.10
C TRP A 51 -13.94 -9.83 0.43
N THR A 52 -14.90 -9.37 1.21
CA THR A 52 -15.82 -8.30 0.81
C THR A 52 -15.10 -6.95 0.86
N GLU A 53 -15.52 -6.00 0.04
CA GLU A 53 -15.06 -4.60 0.08
C GLU A 53 -15.12 -4.04 1.53
N GLU A 54 -16.21 -4.30 2.28
CA GLU A 54 -16.34 -3.77 3.63
C GLU A 54 -15.33 -4.32 4.64
N SER A 55 -14.93 -5.59 4.49
CA SER A 55 -13.98 -6.23 5.40
C SER A 55 -12.54 -5.80 5.09
N LEU A 56 -12.24 -5.55 3.81
CA LEU A 56 -10.98 -4.99 3.37
C LEU A 56 -10.83 -3.53 3.83
N ALA A 57 -11.81 -2.68 3.55
CA ALA A 57 -11.84 -1.29 3.97
C ALA A 57 -11.75 -1.14 5.50
N GLU A 58 -12.39 -2.04 6.26
CA GLU A 58 -12.26 -2.05 7.71
C GLU A 58 -10.84 -2.43 8.17
N ALA A 59 -10.21 -3.43 7.56
CA ALA A 59 -8.83 -3.79 7.90
C ALA A 59 -7.86 -2.63 7.62
N MET A 60 -8.01 -1.95 6.48
CA MET A 60 -7.25 -0.74 6.13
C MET A 60 -7.46 0.38 7.16
N TYR A 61 -8.71 0.63 7.54
CA TYR A 61 -9.03 1.59 8.60
C TYR A 61 -8.30 1.27 9.90
N TRP A 62 -8.25 0.00 10.33
CA TRP A 62 -7.54 -0.39 11.54
C TRP A 62 -6.03 -0.21 11.43
N TYR A 63 -5.46 -0.47 10.25
CA TYR A 63 -4.06 -0.17 9.98
C TYR A 63 -3.79 1.33 10.14
N ASP A 64 -4.62 2.18 9.54
CA ASP A 64 -4.48 3.65 9.60
C ASP A 64 -4.68 4.21 11.01
N LYS A 65 -5.38 3.46 11.88
CA LYS A 65 -5.49 3.75 13.33
C LYS A 65 -4.32 3.21 14.17
N GLY A 66 -3.31 2.60 13.54
CA GLY A 66 -2.09 2.12 14.18
C GLY A 66 -2.10 0.63 14.55
N ASP A 67 -3.13 -0.14 14.20
CA ASP A 67 -3.12 -1.61 14.39
C ASP A 67 -2.41 -2.31 13.22
N HIS A 68 -1.09 -2.16 13.13
CA HIS A 68 -0.30 -2.67 12.00
C HIS A 68 -0.28 -4.21 11.89
N LYS A 69 -0.83 -4.93 12.89
CA LYS A 69 -0.96 -6.40 12.86
C LYS A 69 -1.86 -6.89 11.74
N VAL A 70 -2.78 -6.04 11.27
CA VAL A 70 -3.71 -6.36 10.18
C VAL A 70 -3.06 -6.29 8.79
N LEU A 71 -1.85 -5.72 8.66
CA LEU A 71 -1.14 -5.57 7.38
C LEU A 71 -0.97 -6.91 6.64
N GLY A 72 -0.65 -7.97 7.40
CA GLY A 72 -0.54 -9.30 6.83
C GLY A 72 -1.82 -9.74 6.12
N ALA A 73 -2.96 -9.54 6.77
CA ALA A 73 -4.26 -9.91 6.22
C ALA A 73 -4.67 -9.05 5.02
N ILE A 74 -4.46 -7.73 5.08
CA ILE A 74 -4.74 -6.82 3.96
C ILE A 74 -3.97 -7.25 2.70
N LEU A 75 -2.67 -7.50 2.85
CA LEU A 75 -1.82 -7.95 1.74
C LEU A 75 -2.19 -9.36 1.26
N ASP A 76 -2.87 -10.17 2.09
CA ASP A 76 -3.35 -11.48 1.68
C ASP A 76 -4.68 -11.44 0.94
N ALA A 77 -5.52 -10.43 1.21
CA ALA A 77 -6.76 -10.16 0.48
C ALA A 77 -6.53 -9.96 -1.02
N GLY A 78 -5.34 -9.47 -1.41
CA GLY A 78 -4.97 -9.25 -2.82
C GLY A 78 -5.08 -10.48 -3.73
N ASP A 79 -5.12 -11.71 -3.20
CA ASP A 79 -5.35 -12.90 -4.02
C ASP A 79 -6.83 -13.09 -4.41
N HIS A 80 -7.75 -12.47 -3.68
CA HIS A 80 -9.20 -12.61 -3.82
C HIS A 80 -9.91 -11.32 -4.26
N CYS A 81 -9.16 -10.25 -4.52
CA CYS A 81 -9.74 -8.99 -4.98
C CYS A 81 -10.22 -9.11 -6.43
N ASP A 82 -11.46 -8.71 -6.69
CA ASP A 82 -11.98 -8.36 -8.00
C ASP A 82 -11.79 -6.86 -8.28
N GLY A 83 -12.27 -6.37 -9.43
CA GLY A 83 -11.98 -5.02 -9.96
C GLY A 83 -12.00 -3.92 -8.90
N ALA A 84 -13.16 -3.62 -8.32
CA ALA A 84 -13.31 -2.53 -7.33
C ALA A 84 -12.46 -2.76 -6.06
N THR A 85 -12.43 -3.99 -5.56
CA THR A 85 -11.62 -4.36 -4.38
C THR A 85 -10.12 -4.19 -4.65
N ALA A 86 -9.66 -4.50 -5.87
CA ALA A 86 -8.28 -4.35 -6.30
C ALA A 86 -7.90 -2.88 -6.49
N GLU A 87 -8.82 -2.05 -6.97
CA GLU A 87 -8.66 -0.59 -7.06
C GLU A 87 -8.47 0.03 -5.68
N GLU A 88 -9.35 -0.30 -4.73
CA GLU A 88 -9.27 0.19 -3.35
C GLU A 88 -7.96 -0.27 -2.69
N LEU A 89 -7.59 -1.56 -2.85
CA LEU A 89 -6.32 -2.09 -2.37
C LEU A 89 -5.12 -1.39 -2.99
N GLY A 90 -5.14 -1.16 -4.30
CA GLY A 90 -4.04 -0.50 -5.01
C GLY A 90 -3.85 0.95 -4.58
N SER A 91 -4.95 1.68 -4.43
CA SER A 91 -4.96 3.06 -3.94
C SER A 91 -4.37 3.13 -2.53
N TRP A 92 -4.91 2.35 -1.59
CA TRP A 92 -4.44 2.30 -0.21
C TRP A 92 -2.98 1.83 -0.12
N LEU A 93 -2.58 0.81 -0.89
CA LEU A 93 -1.23 0.27 -0.85
C LEU A 93 -0.20 1.26 -1.39
N GLY A 94 -0.52 2.02 -2.44
CA GLY A 94 0.34 3.08 -2.95
C GLY A 94 0.56 4.20 -1.93
N ASP A 95 -0.51 4.69 -1.31
CA ASP A 95 -0.44 5.74 -0.28
C ASP A 95 0.29 5.27 0.98
N THR A 96 0.01 4.04 1.41
CA THR A 96 0.66 3.42 2.55
C THR A 96 2.14 3.15 2.27
N PHE A 97 2.49 2.77 1.04
CA PHE A 97 3.89 2.60 0.64
C PHE A 97 4.65 3.93 0.66
N ILE A 98 4.04 5.03 0.22
CA ILE A 98 4.68 6.35 0.29
C ILE A 98 4.98 6.73 1.75
N THR A 99 4.07 6.43 2.66
CA THR A 99 4.17 6.80 4.08
C THR A 99 5.06 5.84 4.89
N HIS A 100 4.95 4.54 4.64
CA HIS A 100 5.59 3.45 5.38
C HIS A 100 6.36 2.47 4.47
N PRO A 101 7.27 2.94 3.60
CA PRO A 101 7.83 2.12 2.52
C PRO A 101 8.61 0.91 3.03
N ARG A 102 9.37 1.07 4.12
CA ARG A 102 10.15 -0.01 4.70
C ARG A 102 9.26 -1.12 5.27
N GLU A 103 8.17 -0.76 5.93
CA GLU A 103 7.24 -1.71 6.54
C GLU A 103 6.52 -2.53 5.46
N ILE A 104 6.00 -1.85 4.43
CA ILE A 104 5.38 -2.51 3.28
C ILE A 104 6.36 -3.45 2.59
N LEU A 105 7.58 -3.00 2.26
CA LEU A 105 8.56 -3.86 1.59
C LEU A 105 8.96 -5.07 2.44
N LYS A 106 9.08 -4.92 3.77
CA LYS A 106 9.33 -6.04 4.68
C LYS A 106 8.18 -7.04 4.67
N ALA A 107 6.95 -6.56 4.81
CA ALA A 107 5.77 -7.42 4.84
C ALA A 107 5.59 -8.16 3.50
N VAL A 108 5.77 -7.47 2.37
CA VAL A 108 5.68 -8.07 1.03
C VAL A 108 6.80 -9.07 0.79
N ALA A 109 8.02 -8.80 1.25
CA ALA A 109 9.15 -9.72 1.07
C ALA A 109 8.95 -11.10 1.71
N MET A 110 8.01 -11.25 2.67
CA MET A 110 7.66 -12.53 3.28
C MET A 110 6.79 -13.43 2.38
N ARG A 111 6.32 -12.93 1.23
CA ARG A 111 5.40 -13.64 0.33
C ARG A 111 6.13 -14.32 -0.83
N PRO A 112 5.51 -15.28 -1.54
CA PRO A 112 6.03 -15.81 -2.80
C PRO A 112 6.19 -14.72 -3.88
N VAL A 113 7.18 -14.88 -4.77
CA VAL A 113 7.51 -13.89 -5.82
C VAL A 113 6.30 -13.48 -6.68
N PRO A 114 5.41 -14.39 -7.14
CA PRO A 114 4.23 -14.00 -7.92
C PRO A 114 3.34 -13.00 -7.17
N LYS A 115 3.13 -13.23 -5.87
CA LYS A 115 2.33 -12.34 -5.01
C LYS A 115 3.02 -11.00 -4.78
N ARG A 116 4.36 -10.97 -4.67
CA ARG A 116 5.12 -9.70 -4.61
C ARG A 116 4.94 -8.88 -5.87
N LYS A 117 5.00 -9.51 -7.06
CA LYS A 117 4.76 -8.81 -8.34
C LYS A 117 3.33 -8.26 -8.40
N LYS A 118 2.33 -9.07 -8.06
CA LYS A 118 0.91 -8.69 -8.04
C LYS A 118 0.64 -7.48 -7.12
N LEU A 119 1.14 -7.52 -5.89
CA LEU A 119 1.03 -6.40 -4.95
C LEU A 119 1.77 -5.15 -5.44
N GLY A 120 2.92 -5.33 -6.10
CA GLY A 120 3.64 -4.24 -6.76
C GLY A 120 2.82 -3.60 -7.87
N LEU A 121 2.13 -4.41 -8.68
CA LEU A 121 1.23 -3.94 -9.72
C LEU A 121 0.09 -3.12 -9.11
N TYR A 122 -0.57 -3.61 -8.05
CA TYR A 122 -1.61 -2.86 -7.37
C TYR A 122 -1.12 -1.51 -6.83
N ALA A 123 0.05 -1.48 -6.20
CA ALA A 123 0.61 -0.26 -5.64
C ALA A 123 0.91 0.83 -6.71
N VAL A 124 1.19 0.44 -7.95
CA VAL A 124 1.56 1.37 -9.04
C VAL A 124 0.40 1.65 -10.01
N ALA A 125 -0.47 0.67 -10.23
CA ALA A 125 -1.47 0.70 -11.29
C ALA A 125 -2.82 1.26 -10.86
N ALA A 126 -3.18 1.22 -9.55
CA ALA A 126 -4.48 1.63 -8.97
C ALA A 126 -5.59 1.73 -10.03
N ASP A 127 -6.20 0.59 -10.37
CA ASP A 127 -6.93 0.43 -11.64
C ASP A 127 -8.04 1.49 -11.84
N GLY A 128 -8.27 1.86 -13.11
CA GLY A 128 -9.18 2.92 -13.53
C GLY A 128 -8.54 4.32 -13.69
N GLY A 129 -7.50 4.66 -12.93
CA GLY A 129 -6.87 6.00 -13.01
C GLY A 129 -5.38 6.08 -12.72
N GLY A 130 -4.75 4.99 -12.27
CA GLY A 130 -3.35 5.00 -11.86
C GLY A 130 -3.14 5.77 -10.55
N GLN A 131 -1.96 5.58 -9.98
CA GLN A 131 -1.45 6.60 -9.05
C GLN A 131 -1.16 7.85 -9.90
N GLY A 132 -1.70 9.01 -9.52
CA GLY A 132 -1.41 10.26 -10.23
C GLY A 132 0.10 10.48 -10.42
N PRO A 133 0.53 11.24 -11.45
CA PRO A 133 1.93 11.30 -11.87
C PRO A 133 2.90 11.69 -10.74
N GLU A 134 2.48 12.60 -9.86
CA GLU A 134 3.26 12.99 -8.68
C GLU A 134 3.50 11.82 -7.71
N LYS A 135 2.47 11.02 -7.42
CA LYS A 135 2.58 9.84 -6.56
C LYS A 135 3.49 8.79 -7.21
N MET A 136 3.37 8.58 -8.52
CA MET A 136 4.22 7.65 -9.27
C MET A 136 5.71 8.04 -9.20
N LEU A 137 6.03 9.33 -9.34
CA LEU A 137 7.39 9.83 -9.17
C LEU A 137 7.91 9.57 -7.75
N LEU A 138 7.07 9.76 -6.72
CA LEU A 138 7.43 9.46 -5.34
C LEU A 138 7.68 7.97 -5.12
N ILE A 139 6.79 7.12 -5.61
CA ILE A 139 6.91 5.65 -5.53
C ILE A 139 8.22 5.22 -6.20
N ARG A 140 8.48 5.67 -7.43
CA ARG A 140 9.74 5.40 -8.16
C ARG A 140 10.96 5.83 -7.37
N LYS A 141 10.95 7.03 -6.79
CA LYS A 141 12.07 7.56 -6.00
C LYS A 141 12.33 6.70 -4.76
N LEU A 142 11.28 6.32 -4.03
CA LEU A 142 11.38 5.46 -2.86
C LEU A 142 11.90 4.07 -3.24
N LEU A 143 11.35 3.45 -4.29
CA LEU A 143 11.81 2.15 -4.76
C LEU A 143 13.29 2.16 -5.19
N ASN A 144 13.74 3.21 -5.90
CA ASN A 144 15.15 3.39 -6.25
C ASN A 144 16.07 3.55 -5.03
N ARG A 145 15.58 4.19 -3.96
CA ARG A 145 16.31 4.27 -2.70
C ARG A 145 16.41 2.90 -2.03
N PHE A 146 15.30 2.18 -1.93
CA PHE A 146 15.24 0.88 -1.23
C PHE A 146 15.88 -0.27 -2.01
N SER A 147 15.97 -0.18 -3.34
CA SER A 147 16.68 -1.17 -4.18
C SER A 147 18.19 -1.24 -3.90
N ARG A 148 18.73 -0.22 -3.21
CA ARG A 148 20.12 -0.10 -2.74
C ARG A 148 20.28 -0.38 -1.25
N SER A 149 19.21 -0.82 -0.56
CA SER A 149 19.25 -1.18 0.86
C SER A 149 20.21 -2.34 1.10
N THR A 150 20.87 -2.35 2.26
CA THR A 150 21.67 -3.49 2.74
C THR A 150 20.80 -4.68 3.17
N GLU A 151 19.51 -4.45 3.44
CA GLU A 151 18.55 -5.52 3.71
C GLU A 151 18.13 -6.20 2.39
N THR A 152 18.73 -7.36 2.11
CA THR A 152 18.55 -8.11 0.85
C THR A 152 17.09 -8.30 0.45
N ASN A 153 16.23 -8.71 1.40
CA ASN A 153 14.81 -8.96 1.14
C ASN A 153 14.04 -7.69 0.72
N ILE A 154 14.36 -6.55 1.33
CA ILE A 154 13.79 -5.24 0.96
C ILE A 154 14.31 -4.84 -0.41
N ALA A 155 15.62 -4.92 -0.62
CA ALA A 155 16.25 -4.50 -1.87
C ALA A 155 15.73 -5.30 -3.06
N MET A 156 15.60 -6.63 -2.92
CA MET A 156 15.03 -7.50 -3.94
C MET A 156 13.57 -7.16 -4.23
N THR A 157 12.75 -6.95 -3.21
CA THR A 157 11.33 -6.60 -3.38
C THR A 157 11.17 -5.24 -4.05
N ALA A 158 12.01 -4.26 -3.69
CA ALA A 158 11.99 -2.95 -4.34
C ALA A 158 12.42 -3.00 -5.81
N ARG A 159 13.43 -3.81 -6.16
CA ARG A 159 13.83 -4.04 -7.58
C ARG A 159 12.72 -4.71 -8.37
N LEU A 160 12.05 -5.68 -7.77
CA LEU A 160 10.92 -6.36 -8.37
C LEU A 160 9.77 -5.39 -8.69
N TRP A 161 9.48 -4.47 -7.77
CA TRP A 161 8.45 -3.45 -8.00
C TRP A 161 8.87 -2.40 -9.03
N LEU A 162 10.17 -2.07 -9.15
CA LEU A 162 10.68 -1.25 -10.25
C LEU A 162 10.51 -1.92 -11.62
N GLU A 163 10.74 -3.24 -11.70
CA GLU A 163 10.50 -4.02 -12.92
C GLU A 163 9.02 -3.95 -13.32
N VAL A 164 8.11 -4.20 -12.38
CA VAL A 164 6.66 -4.13 -12.61
C VAL A 164 6.23 -2.73 -13.04
N LEU A 165 6.74 -1.70 -12.36
CA LEU A 165 6.48 -0.31 -12.72
C LEU A 165 6.94 0.03 -14.15
N GLY A 166 8.14 -0.43 -14.53
CA GLY A 166 8.65 -0.23 -15.89
C GLY A 166 7.82 -0.96 -16.96
N GLN A 167 7.32 -2.16 -16.65
CA GLN A 167 6.39 -2.88 -17.53
C GLN A 167 5.05 -2.14 -17.67
N TYR A 168 4.51 -1.62 -16.57
CA TYR A 168 3.26 -0.86 -16.57
C TYR A 168 3.36 0.42 -17.42
N GLU A 169 4.45 1.18 -17.32
CA GLU A 169 4.67 2.39 -18.12
C GLU A 169 4.97 2.13 -19.60
N ALA A 170 5.51 0.95 -19.93
CA ALA A 170 5.77 0.55 -21.30
C ALA A 170 4.50 0.10 -22.03
N ASP A 171 3.39 -0.15 -21.32
CA ASP A 171 2.12 -0.54 -21.92
C ASP A 171 1.50 0.65 -22.70
N PRO A 172 1.28 0.52 -24.01
CA PRO A 172 0.69 1.57 -24.83
C PRO A 172 -0.68 2.06 -24.36
N LEU A 173 -1.46 1.20 -23.68
CA LEU A 173 -2.77 1.56 -23.14
C LEU A 173 -2.65 2.55 -21.98
N ASN A 174 -1.57 2.47 -21.20
CA ASN A 174 -1.31 3.37 -20.07
C ASN A 174 -0.68 4.69 -20.51
N GLN A 175 -0.01 4.72 -21.67
CA GLN A 175 0.56 5.95 -22.24
C GLN A 175 -0.50 6.90 -22.79
N GLN A 176 -1.73 6.44 -23.01
CA GLN A 176 -2.84 7.29 -23.48
C GLN A 176 -3.55 8.06 -22.36
N ILE A 177 -3.26 7.74 -21.09
CA ILE A 177 -3.94 8.29 -19.90
C ILE A 177 -3.08 9.33 -19.17
N SER A 178 -1.79 9.43 -19.52
CA SER A 178 -0.91 10.50 -19.03
C SER A 178 -0.98 11.71 -19.98
N PRO A 179 -1.38 12.91 -19.51
CA PRO A 179 -1.47 14.10 -20.34
C PRO A 179 -0.12 14.60 -20.88
#